data_AF-A0A5R9IDF0-F1
#
_entry.id   AF-A0A5R9IDF0-F1
#
_cell.length_a   1.000
_cell.length_b   1.000
_cell.length_c   1.000
_cell.angle_alpha   90.00
_cell.angle_beta   90.00
_cell.angle_gamma   90.00
#
_symmetry.space_group_name_H-M   'P 1'
#
loop_
_entity.id
_entity.type
_entity.pdbx_description
1 polymer ?
#
loop_
_entity_poly.entity_id
_entity_poly.type
_entity_poly.pdbx_seq_one_letter_code
_entity_poly.pdbx_strand_id
1 'polypeptide(L)'
;MKKLFFTTLVLLSFSFTASAATSLTEDKITAVAQQFVDFHKTEAVELLQKIFSPDLNVTVTQGSNGYGFVLNYNREEYIDYLREGHKSQFRIGTDVNYVSSEFLGNREAKFIVRYRSKQHNKYVWVEGFVKMVGNDVQITHIEEYT
;
A
#
# COMPACT_ATOMS: atom_id res chain seq x y z
N MET A 1 -69.56 4.09 -0.57
CA MET A 1 -68.84 4.26 0.71
C MET A 1 -67.85 3.11 0.85
N LYS A 2 -66.57 3.36 0.54
CA LYS A 2 -65.50 2.35 0.60
C LYS A 2 -64.80 2.46 1.96
N LYS A 3 -64.74 1.35 2.72
CA LYS A 3 -64.04 1.25 4.01
C LYS A 3 -62.55 0.98 3.71
N LEU A 4 -61.68 1.89 4.16
CA LEU A 4 -60.23 1.76 4.08
C LEU A 4 -59.73 0.95 5.29
N PHE A 5 -59.04 -0.15 5.02
CA PHE A 5 -58.31 -0.94 6.00
C PHE A 5 -56.94 -0.28 6.27
N PHE A 6 -56.63 -0.06 7.54
CA PHE A 6 -55.29 0.31 8.01
C PHE A 6 -54.39 -0.93 8.01
N THR A 7 -53.37 -0.94 7.17
CA THR A 7 -52.27 -1.91 7.20
C THR A 7 -51.09 -1.31 7.96
N THR A 8 -50.86 -1.79 9.19
CA THR A 8 -49.69 -1.45 9.99
C THR A 8 -48.49 -2.25 9.48
N LEU A 9 -47.56 -1.59 8.78
CA LEU A 9 -46.30 -2.18 8.34
C LEU A 9 -45.29 -2.09 9.49
N VAL A 10 -45.03 -3.22 10.15
CA VAL A 10 -43.99 -3.34 11.17
C VAL A 10 -42.62 -3.31 10.48
N LEU A 11 -41.93 -2.18 10.59
CA LEU A 11 -40.53 -2.00 10.23
C LEU A 11 -39.65 -2.83 11.18
N LEU A 12 -39.35 -4.06 10.80
CA LEU A 12 -38.28 -4.87 11.39
C LEU A 12 -36.94 -4.21 11.07
N SER A 13 -36.47 -3.38 11.99
CA SER A 13 -35.12 -2.83 12.00
C SER A 13 -34.13 -3.95 12.33
N PHE A 14 -33.67 -4.68 11.31
CA PHE A 14 -32.50 -5.54 11.46
C PHE A 14 -31.30 -4.66 11.79
N SER A 15 -30.89 -4.68 13.06
CA SER A 15 -29.63 -4.10 13.50
C SER A 15 -28.51 -4.99 12.99
N PHE A 16 -27.99 -4.68 11.80
CA PHE A 16 -26.71 -5.24 11.36
C PHE A 16 -25.63 -4.70 12.30
N THR A 17 -25.19 -5.49 13.25
CA THR A 17 -23.94 -5.23 13.96
C THR A 17 -22.81 -5.38 12.94
N ALA A 18 -22.33 -4.25 12.41
CA ALA A 18 -21.10 -4.18 11.64
C ALA A 18 -19.94 -4.60 12.55
N SER A 19 -19.52 -5.85 12.44
CA SER A 19 -18.28 -6.31 13.08
C SER A 19 -17.14 -5.57 12.42
N ALA A 20 -16.48 -4.68 13.17
CA ALA A 20 -15.25 -4.03 12.71
C ALA A 20 -14.25 -5.15 12.37
N ALA A 21 -13.81 -5.22 11.10
CA ALA A 21 -12.89 -6.25 10.66
C ALA A 21 -11.53 -6.04 11.36
N THR A 22 -11.33 -6.75 12.48
CA THR A 22 -10.17 -6.59 13.37
C THR A 22 -8.92 -7.31 12.88
N SER A 23 -9.06 -8.20 11.90
CA SER A 23 -7.95 -8.97 11.33
C SER A 23 -7.52 -8.45 9.96
N LEU A 24 -6.22 -8.63 9.70
CA LEU A 24 -5.62 -8.48 8.39
C LEU A 24 -5.94 -9.74 7.55
N THR A 25 -6.24 -9.55 6.26
CA THR A 25 -6.50 -10.64 5.31
C THR A 25 -5.60 -10.51 4.10
N GLU A 26 -5.40 -11.60 3.37
CA GLU A 26 -4.57 -11.62 2.16
C GLU A 26 -5.10 -10.66 1.09
N ASP A 27 -6.42 -10.58 0.92
CA ASP A 27 -7.05 -9.61 0.02
C ASP A 27 -6.69 -8.17 0.36
N LYS A 28 -6.65 -7.81 1.65
CA LYS A 28 -6.29 -6.46 2.08
C LYS A 28 -4.81 -6.17 1.84
N ILE A 29 -3.93 -7.14 2.10
CA ILE A 29 -2.49 -7.01 1.81
C ILE A 29 -2.28 -6.83 0.31
N THR A 30 -2.93 -7.68 -0.49
CA THR A 30 -2.87 -7.65 -1.95
C THR A 30 -3.40 -6.33 -2.50
N ALA A 31 -4.50 -5.80 -1.96
CA ALA A 31 -5.04 -4.51 -2.38
C ALA A 31 -4.06 -3.35 -2.11
N VAL A 32 -3.36 -3.36 -0.98
CA VAL A 32 -2.34 -2.35 -0.66
C VAL A 32 -1.11 -2.50 -1.55
N ALA A 33 -0.60 -3.73 -1.71
CA ALA A 33 0.53 -4.01 -2.59
C ALA A 33 0.21 -3.64 -4.05
N GLN A 34 -1.01 -3.90 -4.51
CA GLN A 34 -1.44 -3.56 -5.87
C GLN A 34 -1.50 -2.04 -6.08
N GLN A 35 -1.96 -1.26 -5.10
CA GLN A 35 -1.89 0.21 -5.21
C GLN A 35 -0.44 0.72 -5.29
N PHE A 36 0.49 0.10 -4.55
CA PHE A 36 1.91 0.41 -4.65
C PHE A 36 2.49 0.07 -6.03
N VAL A 37 2.12 -1.10 -6.58
CA VAL A 37 2.48 -1.52 -7.95
C VAL A 37 1.88 -0.57 -8.99
N ASP A 38 0.62 -0.17 -8.84
CA ASP A 38 -0.06 0.70 -9.77
C ASP A 38 0.54 2.11 -9.79
N PHE A 39 1.01 2.61 -8.64
CA PHE A 39 1.84 3.81 -8.62
C PHE A 39 3.09 3.64 -9.49
N HIS A 40 3.80 2.52 -9.41
CA HIS A 40 4.99 2.30 -10.24
C HIS A 40 4.66 2.21 -11.74
N LYS A 41 3.44 1.80 -12.11
CA LYS A 41 2.98 1.74 -13.51
C LYS A 41 2.43 3.07 -14.03
N THR A 42 1.89 3.91 -13.16
CA THR A 42 1.11 5.10 -13.57
C THR A 42 1.69 6.43 -13.09
N GLU A 43 2.61 6.39 -12.12
CA GLU A 43 3.18 7.55 -11.43
C GLU A 43 2.15 8.42 -10.69
N ALA A 44 0.95 7.88 -10.43
CA ALA A 44 -0.15 8.53 -9.73
C ALA A 44 0.08 8.56 -8.20
N VAL A 45 0.63 9.68 -7.71
CA VAL A 45 1.06 9.87 -6.31
C VAL A 45 -0.07 9.68 -5.30
N GLU A 46 -1.31 9.99 -5.67
CA GLU A 46 -2.50 9.81 -4.83
C GLU A 46 -2.71 8.35 -4.41
N LEU A 47 -2.19 7.37 -5.16
CA LEU A 47 -2.23 5.96 -4.79
C LEU A 47 -1.35 5.69 -3.56
N LEU A 48 -0.15 6.28 -3.50
CA LEU A 48 0.73 6.18 -2.36
C LEU A 48 0.16 6.88 -1.13
N GLN A 49 -0.45 8.05 -1.33
CA GLN A 49 -1.01 8.83 -0.23
C GLN A 49 -2.14 8.11 0.52
N LYS A 50 -2.89 7.22 -0.16
CA LYS A 50 -3.97 6.41 0.44
C LYS A 50 -3.44 5.26 1.29
N ILE A 51 -2.30 4.70 0.93
CA ILE A 51 -1.78 3.47 1.56
C ILE A 51 -0.64 3.73 2.54
N PHE A 52 0.06 4.87 2.46
CA PHE A 52 1.12 5.20 3.41
C PHE A 52 0.55 5.69 4.74
N SER A 53 1.12 5.20 5.83
CA SER A 53 0.95 5.78 7.16
C SER A 53 1.44 7.25 7.15
N PRO A 54 0.84 8.14 7.96
CA PRO A 54 1.41 9.46 8.23
C PRO A 54 2.84 9.37 8.78
N ASP A 55 3.10 8.37 9.62
CA ASP A 55 4.39 8.14 10.30
C ASP A 55 5.25 7.09 9.56
N LEU A 56 5.12 7.01 8.23
CA LEU A 56 5.90 6.07 7.43
C LEU A 56 7.40 6.33 7.62
N ASN A 57 8.13 5.27 7.95
CA ASN A 57 9.59 5.24 7.92
C ASN A 57 10.09 4.41 6.74
N VAL A 58 11.10 4.89 6.04
CA VAL A 58 11.68 4.18 4.90
C VAL A 58 13.18 4.13 5.02
N THR A 59 13.74 2.94 4.82
CA THR A 59 15.19 2.71 4.76
C THR A 59 15.56 2.22 3.36
N VAL A 60 16.39 2.97 2.65
CA VAL A 60 16.93 2.60 1.34
C VAL A 60 18.40 2.26 1.49
N THR A 61 18.76 1.02 1.15
CA THR A 61 20.15 0.56 1.15
C THR A 61 20.66 0.52 -0.28
N GLN A 62 21.66 1.36 -0.59
CA GLN A 62 22.32 1.39 -1.89
C GLN A 62 23.79 0.98 -1.76
N GLY A 63 24.26 0.08 -2.62
CA GLY A 63 25.68 -0.30 -2.68
C GLY A 63 25.93 -1.75 -3.03
N SER A 64 27.19 -2.17 -3.00
CA SER A 64 27.61 -3.56 -3.18
C SER A 64 28.45 -4.03 -1.99
N ASN A 65 28.73 -5.34 -1.91
CA ASN A 65 29.52 -5.91 -0.81
C ASN A 65 30.83 -5.14 -0.59
N GLY A 66 30.90 -4.40 0.52
CA GLY A 66 32.07 -3.62 0.97
C GLY A 66 31.89 -2.10 0.94
N TYR A 67 30.97 -1.57 0.13
CA TYR A 67 30.72 -0.12 0.01
C TYR A 67 29.24 0.14 -0.24
N GLY A 68 28.55 0.65 0.77
CA GLY A 68 27.15 1.05 0.68
C GLY A 68 26.81 2.12 1.71
N PHE A 69 25.68 2.78 1.49
CA PHE A 69 25.14 3.76 2.42
C PHE A 69 23.65 3.49 2.62
N VAL A 70 23.19 3.83 3.83
CA VAL A 70 21.81 3.70 4.24
C VAL A 70 21.20 5.10 4.28
N LEU A 71 20.11 5.27 3.55
CA LEU A 71 19.33 6.50 3.52
C LEU A 71 18.01 6.26 4.24
N ASN A 72 17.61 7.22 5.06
CA ASN A 72 16.32 7.18 5.74
C ASN A 72 15.45 8.31 5.20
N TYR A 73 14.19 7.99 4.93
CA TYR A 73 13.22 8.93 4.40
C TYR A 73 11.96 8.87 5.25
N ASN A 74 11.37 10.05 5.49
CA ASN A 74 9.98 10.12 5.91
C ASN A 74 9.04 9.93 4.69
N ARG A 75 7.73 9.92 4.96
CA ARG A 75 6.68 9.78 3.94
C ARG A 75 6.84 10.72 2.74
N GLU A 76 7.00 12.02 2.98
CA GLU A 76 7.01 13.04 1.91
C GLU A 76 8.29 12.92 1.09
N GLU A 77 9.43 12.79 1.76
CA GLU A 77 10.73 12.63 1.11
C GLU A 77 10.76 11.36 0.25
N TYR A 78 10.15 10.27 0.72
CA TYR A 78 10.10 9.02 -0.03
C TYR A 78 9.20 9.11 -1.28
N ILE A 79 8.07 9.81 -1.19
CA ILE A 79 7.24 10.08 -2.38
C ILE A 79 8.03 10.87 -3.42
N ASP A 80 8.76 11.90 -3.01
CA ASP A 80 9.58 12.70 -3.92
C ASP A 80 10.75 11.90 -4.50
N TYR A 81 11.40 11.05 -3.69
CA TYR A 81 12.42 10.10 -4.13
C TYR A 81 11.88 9.16 -5.23
N LEU A 82 10.70 8.56 -5.05
CA LEU A 82 10.09 7.68 -6.04
C LEU A 82 9.70 8.43 -7.33
N ARG A 83 9.19 9.67 -7.20
CA ARG A 83 8.88 10.52 -8.36
C ARG A 83 10.12 10.83 -9.17
N GLU A 84 11.23 11.19 -8.51
CA GLU A 84 12.51 11.43 -9.18
C GLU A 84 13.01 10.19 -9.90
N GLY A 85 12.99 9.03 -9.21
CA GLY A 85 13.43 7.75 -9.76
C GLY A 85 12.63 7.27 -10.97
N HIS A 86 11.39 7.76 -11.13
CA HIS A 86 10.51 7.47 -12.27
C HIS A 86 10.52 8.53 -13.38
N LYS A 87 11.20 9.67 -13.21
CA LYS A 87 11.25 10.70 -14.25
C LYS A 87 11.78 10.12 -15.57
N SER A 88 10.99 10.27 -16.62
CA SER A 88 11.36 9.95 -17.99
C SER A 88 10.59 10.84 -18.94
N GLN A 89 11.27 11.40 -19.94
CA GLN A 89 10.62 12.21 -20.99
C GLN A 89 9.85 11.35 -22.01
N PHE A 90 10.08 10.04 -22.03
CA PHE A 90 9.64 9.16 -23.12
C PHE A 90 8.64 8.08 -22.69
N ARG A 91 8.57 7.74 -21.39
CA ARG A 91 7.74 6.63 -20.90
C ARG A 91 7.23 6.89 -19.49
N ILE A 92 5.91 6.80 -19.32
CA ILE A 92 5.24 6.77 -18.02
C ILE A 92 5.34 5.34 -17.44
N GLY A 93 5.60 5.27 -16.14
CA GLY A 93 5.67 4.04 -15.37
C GLY A 93 6.90 3.19 -15.65
N THR A 94 7.13 2.21 -14.79
CA THR A 94 8.23 1.27 -14.89
C THR A 94 7.75 -0.18 -14.81
N ASP A 95 8.65 -1.11 -15.12
CA ASP A 95 8.38 -2.53 -14.96
C ASP A 95 8.39 -2.86 -13.48
N VAL A 96 7.28 -3.39 -12.98
CA VAL A 96 7.08 -3.67 -11.56
C VAL A 96 6.26 -4.96 -11.40
N ASN A 97 6.69 -5.82 -10.48
CA ASN A 97 6.03 -7.08 -10.17
C ASN A 97 5.82 -7.21 -8.66
N TYR A 98 4.60 -7.57 -8.27
CA TYR A 98 4.35 -8.16 -6.96
C TYR A 98 4.96 -9.56 -6.93
N VAL A 99 5.69 -9.87 -5.86
CA VAL A 99 6.43 -11.14 -5.72
C VAL A 99 5.73 -12.06 -4.74
N SER A 100 5.48 -11.58 -3.53
CA SER A 100 4.86 -12.37 -2.46
C SER A 100 4.37 -11.49 -1.32
N SER A 101 3.64 -12.10 -0.38
CA SER A 101 3.40 -11.54 0.95
C SER A 101 3.44 -12.62 2.03
N GLU A 102 3.60 -12.18 3.27
CA GLU A 102 3.73 -13.04 4.45
C GLU A 102 3.10 -12.34 5.65
N PHE A 103 2.30 -13.06 6.43
CA PHE A 103 1.78 -12.56 7.71
C PHE A 103 2.87 -12.57 8.77
N LEU A 104 3.06 -11.44 9.45
CA LEU A 104 3.94 -11.32 10.63
C LEU A 104 3.14 -11.46 11.93
N GLY A 105 1.81 -11.35 11.85
CA GLY A 105 0.87 -11.59 12.91
C GLY A 105 -0.57 -11.31 12.44
N ASN A 106 -1.54 -11.35 13.35
CA ASN A 106 -2.97 -11.20 12.98
C ASN A 106 -3.33 -9.80 12.44
N ARG A 107 -2.44 -8.82 12.58
CA ARG A 107 -2.65 -7.40 12.21
C ARG A 107 -1.49 -6.80 11.42
N GLU A 108 -0.46 -7.59 11.14
CA GLU A 108 0.77 -7.13 10.51
C GLU A 108 1.21 -8.14 9.46
N ALA A 109 1.69 -7.64 8.33
CA ALA A 109 2.22 -8.47 7.26
C ALA A 109 3.32 -7.72 6.52
N LYS A 110 4.03 -8.46 5.67
CA LYS A 110 5.02 -7.95 4.74
C LYS A 110 4.59 -8.30 3.33
N PHE A 111 4.80 -7.41 2.37
CA PHE A 111 4.75 -7.73 0.95
C PHE A 111 6.09 -7.42 0.29
N ILE A 112 6.38 -8.13 -0.79
CA ILE A 112 7.60 -7.96 -1.59
C ILE A 112 7.21 -7.53 -3.00
N VAL A 113 7.81 -6.44 -3.45
CA VAL A 113 7.67 -5.93 -4.82
C VAL A 113 9.08 -5.76 -5.41
N ARG A 114 9.19 -5.99 -6.72
CA ARG A 114 10.41 -5.67 -7.47
C ARG A 114 10.07 -4.73 -8.62
N TYR A 115 10.70 -3.56 -8.66
CA TYR A 115 10.55 -2.62 -9.77
C TYR A 115 11.89 -2.32 -10.44
N ARG A 116 11.85 -1.80 -11.67
CA ARG A 116 13.03 -1.30 -12.40
C ARG A 116 13.20 0.19 -12.13
N SER A 117 14.27 0.61 -11.47
CA SER A 117 14.61 2.04 -11.40
C SER A 117 14.99 2.54 -12.79
N LYS A 118 14.33 3.62 -13.26
CA LYS A 118 14.68 4.23 -14.55
C LYS A 118 15.98 5.02 -14.46
N GLN A 119 16.15 5.75 -13.36
CA GLN A 119 17.34 6.56 -13.10
C GLN A 119 18.62 5.72 -13.06
N HIS A 120 18.58 4.57 -12.38
CA HIS A 120 19.78 3.74 -12.17
C HIS A 120 19.88 2.54 -13.11
N ASN A 121 18.82 2.27 -13.88
CA ASN A 121 18.71 1.11 -14.76
C ASN A 121 19.05 -0.21 -14.02
N LYS A 122 18.48 -0.39 -12.83
CA LYS A 122 18.66 -1.57 -11.95
C LYS A 122 17.33 -2.02 -11.38
N TYR A 123 17.26 -3.28 -10.95
CA TYR A 123 16.11 -3.75 -10.18
C TYR A 123 16.25 -3.34 -8.74
N VAL A 124 15.16 -2.82 -8.18
CA VAL A 124 15.02 -2.48 -6.76
C VAL A 124 14.06 -3.48 -6.15
N TRP A 125 14.46 -4.08 -5.04
CA TRP A 125 13.61 -4.91 -4.21
C TRP A 125 13.04 -4.06 -3.09
N VAL A 126 11.74 -4.20 -2.85
CA VAL A 126 11.01 -3.47 -1.84
C VAL A 126 10.33 -4.47 -0.91
N GLU A 127 10.59 -4.34 0.37
CA GLU A 127 9.81 -4.96 1.43
C GLU A 127 8.91 -3.89 2.06
N GLY A 128 7.58 -4.03 1.88
CA GLY A 128 6.59 -3.14 2.47
C GLY A 128 5.91 -3.79 3.67
N PHE A 129 6.02 -3.17 4.84
CA PHE A 129 5.40 -3.65 6.07
C PHE A 129 4.06 -2.96 6.28
N VAL A 130 2.99 -3.76 6.30
CA VAL A 130 1.62 -3.29 6.43
C VAL A 130 1.05 -3.62 7.80
N LYS A 131 0.21 -2.72 8.31
CA LYS A 131 -0.48 -2.86 9.60
C LYS A 131 -1.93 -2.41 9.51
N MET A 132 -2.80 -3.10 10.24
CA MET A 132 -4.18 -2.65 10.48
C MET A 132 -4.20 -1.44 11.43
N VAL A 133 -4.49 -0.25 10.92
CA VAL A 133 -4.71 0.99 11.68
C VAL A 133 -6.21 1.31 11.67
N GLY A 134 -6.89 1.11 12.80
CA GLY A 134 -8.36 1.09 12.81
C GLY A 134 -8.89 -0.05 11.93
N ASN A 135 -9.69 0.30 10.91
CA ASN A 135 -10.23 -0.63 9.91
C ASN A 135 -9.43 -0.67 8.61
N ASP A 136 -8.47 0.25 8.45
CA ASP A 136 -7.68 0.41 7.24
C ASP A 136 -6.35 -0.33 7.35
N VAL A 137 -5.76 -0.66 6.20
CA VAL A 137 -4.41 -1.22 6.11
C VAL A 137 -3.49 -0.16 5.55
N GLN A 138 -2.42 0.12 6.28
CA GLN A 138 -1.44 1.12 5.92
C GLN A 138 -0.05 0.52 5.90
N ILE A 139 0.79 0.99 4.98
CA ILE A 139 2.23 0.74 4.97
C ILE A 139 2.86 1.64 6.01
N THR A 140 3.54 1.02 6.98
CA THR A 140 4.14 1.70 8.13
C THR A 140 5.66 1.75 8.06
N HIS A 141 6.26 0.78 7.36
CA HIS A 141 7.70 0.73 7.15
C HIS A 141 7.99 0.19 5.75
N ILE A 142 9.05 0.70 5.11
CA ILE A 142 9.53 0.19 3.82
C ILE A 142 11.04 0.01 3.90
N GLU A 143 11.51 -1.10 3.34
CA GLU A 143 12.93 -1.34 3.11
C GLU A 143 13.19 -1.55 1.62
N GLU A 144 14.08 -0.74 1.04
CA GLU A 144 14.51 -0.89 -0.34
C GLU A 144 15.97 -1.36 -0.44
N TYR A 145 16.22 -2.22 -1.42
CA TYR A 145 17.52 -2.82 -1.70
C TYR A 145 17.81 -2.79 -3.20
N THR A 146 18.98 -2.25 -3.60
CA THR A 146 19.39 -2.09 -5.00
C THR A 146 20.69 -2.80 -5.35
#